data_AF-A0A4S2GS38-F1
#
_entry.id   AF-A0A4S2GS38-F1
#
_cell.length_a   1.000
_cell.length_b   1.000
_cell.length_c   1.000
_cell.angle_alpha   90.00
_cell.angle_beta   90.00
_cell.angle_gamma   90.00
#
_symmetry.space_group_name_H-M   'P 1'
#
loop_
_entity.id
_entity.type
_entity.pdbx_description
1 polymer ?
#
loop_
_entity_poly.entity_id
_entity_poly.type
_entity_poly.pdbx_seq_one_letter_code
_entity_poly.pdbx_strand_id
1 'polypeptide(L)'
;GVLAKMELAGIKVDVAQLSRLSSDFAQKMAESEEGAHKLAGTRFNLGSPKQIGEILFGQMELPGGKKTKGGAWSTDASVLEQLAAEGHDLPQALLRWRQFAKL
;
A
#
# COMPACT_ATOMS: atom_id res chain seq x y z
N GLY A 1 24.66 -26.44 -13.22
CA GLY A 1 24.17 -25.97 -11.91
C GLY A 1 22.78 -26.51 -11.67
N VAL A 2 22.51 -27.02 -10.46
CA VAL A 2 21.25 -27.68 -10.06
C VAL A 2 20.03 -26.74 -10.08
N LEU A 3 20.27 -25.42 -10.19
CA LEU A 3 19.22 -24.38 -10.31
C LEU A 3 18.33 -24.56 -11.55
N ALA A 4 18.88 -24.91 -12.71
CA ALA A 4 18.10 -25.00 -13.95
C ALA A 4 17.07 -26.15 -13.98
N LYS A 5 17.24 -27.17 -13.12
CA LYS A 5 16.27 -28.29 -13.00
C LYS A 5 15.17 -28.01 -11.98
N MET A 6 15.38 -27.08 -11.05
CA MET A 6 14.34 -26.62 -10.11
C MET A 6 13.35 -25.65 -10.77
N GLU A 7 13.79 -24.89 -11.78
CA GLU A 7 12.91 -23.99 -12.53
C GLU A 7 11.89 -24.75 -13.42
N LEU A 8 12.27 -25.93 -13.94
CA LEU A 8 11.42 -26.72 -14.84
C LEU A 8 10.43 -27.65 -14.13
N ALA A 9 10.67 -28.01 -12.87
CA ALA A 9 9.76 -28.86 -12.08
C ALA A 9 8.93 -28.07 -11.05
N GLY A 10 9.38 -26.86 -10.65
CA GLY A 10 8.74 -26.03 -9.63
C GLY A 10 7.78 -24.95 -10.17
N ILE A 11 7.87 -24.60 -11.46
CA ILE A 11 6.98 -23.63 -12.14
C ILE A 11 5.86 -24.37 -12.88
N LYS A 12 5.27 -25.37 -12.22
CA LYS A 12 3.88 -25.76 -12.48
C LYS A 12 2.95 -25.07 -11.49
N VAL A 13 3.41 -23.97 -10.88
CA VAL A 13 2.52 -22.92 -10.38
C VAL A 13 1.81 -22.40 -11.62
N ASP A 14 0.58 -22.87 -11.77
CA ASP A 14 -0.32 -22.65 -12.87
C ASP A 14 -0.28 -21.17 -13.29
N VAL A 15 0.47 -20.87 -14.36
CA VAL A 15 0.73 -19.49 -14.79
C VAL A 15 -0.59 -18.75 -15.04
N ALA A 16 -1.64 -19.50 -15.41
CA ALA A 16 -3.00 -18.98 -15.54
C ALA A 16 -3.65 -18.68 -14.18
N GLN A 17 -3.51 -19.54 -13.15
CA GLN A 17 -3.94 -19.17 -11.80
C GLN A 17 -3.16 -17.97 -11.24
N LEU A 18 -1.84 -17.94 -11.42
CA LEU A 18 -1.00 -16.85 -10.94
C LEU A 18 -1.40 -15.53 -11.62
N SER A 19 -1.59 -15.55 -12.94
CA SER A 19 -2.05 -14.39 -13.70
C SER A 19 -3.44 -13.90 -13.29
N ARG A 20 -4.37 -14.83 -13.02
CA ARG A 20 -5.70 -14.48 -12.48
C ARG A 20 -5.61 -13.84 -11.11
N LEU A 21 -4.79 -14.40 -10.22
CA LEU A 21 -4.60 -13.89 -8.87
C LEU A 21 -3.93 -12.51 -8.89
N SER A 22 -2.90 -12.32 -9.73
CA SER A 22 -2.28 -11.01 -9.96
C SER A 22 -3.27 -9.99 -10.51
N SER A 23 -4.18 -10.40 -11.40
CA SER A 23 -5.22 -9.52 -11.95
C SER A 23 -6.26 -9.13 -10.90
N ASP A 24 -6.69 -10.08 -10.06
CA ASP A 24 -7.62 -9.84 -8.95
C ASP A 24 -7.02 -8.88 -7.91
N PHE A 25 -5.74 -9.06 -7.57
CA PHE A 25 -5.03 -8.12 -6.69
C PHE A 25 -4.85 -6.75 -7.34
N ALA A 26 -4.51 -6.68 -8.62
CA ALA A 26 -4.41 -5.42 -9.35
C ALA A 26 -5.75 -4.65 -9.32
N GLN A 27 -6.86 -5.36 -9.50
CA GLN A 27 -8.19 -4.77 -9.42
C GLN A 27 -8.51 -4.27 -8.01
N LYS A 28 -8.30 -5.09 -6.97
CA LYS A 28 -8.49 -4.67 -5.57
C LYS A 28 -7.60 -3.49 -5.16
N MET A 29 -6.36 -3.45 -5.67
CA MET A 29 -5.45 -2.32 -5.46
C MET A 29 -5.99 -1.05 -6.14
N ALA A 30 -6.48 -1.14 -7.36
CA ALA A 30 -7.07 -0.01 -8.08
C ALA A 30 -8.34 0.52 -7.39
N GLU A 31 -9.21 -0.36 -6.90
CA GLU A 31 -10.40 0.03 -6.13
C GLU A 31 -10.02 0.72 -4.81
N SER A 32 -9.01 0.18 -4.10
CA SER A 32 -8.51 0.76 -2.85
C SER A 32 -7.84 2.11 -3.08
N GLU A 33 -7.09 2.25 -4.18
CA GLU A 33 -6.46 3.49 -4.61
C GLU A 33 -7.49 4.57 -4.93
N GLU A 34 -8.52 4.24 -5.71
CA GLU A 34 -9.59 5.19 -6.02
C GLU A 34 -10.33 5.63 -4.75
N GLY A 35 -10.60 4.70 -3.82
CA GLY A 35 -11.17 5.02 -2.52
C GLY A 35 -10.29 5.98 -1.71
N ALA A 36 -8.99 5.72 -1.67
CA ALA A 36 -8.02 6.59 -0.98
C ALA A 36 -7.96 7.99 -1.61
N HIS A 37 -7.99 8.11 -2.94
CA HIS A 37 -8.02 9.40 -3.63
C HIS A 37 -9.29 10.20 -3.32
N LYS A 38 -10.45 9.53 -3.27
CA LYS A 38 -11.72 10.16 -2.89
C LYS A 38 -11.70 10.68 -1.46
N LEU A 39 -11.18 9.88 -0.53
CA LEU A 39 -11.05 10.26 0.88
C LEU A 39 -10.06 11.41 1.09
N ALA A 40 -8.95 11.42 0.34
CA ALA A 40 -7.96 12.49 0.39
C ALA A 40 -8.38 13.76 -0.37
N GLY A 41 -9.39 13.69 -1.23
CA GLY A 41 -9.78 14.78 -2.14
C GLY A 41 -8.75 15.12 -3.22
N THR A 42 -7.70 14.29 -3.37
CA THR A 42 -6.63 14.50 -4.34
C THR A 42 -6.02 13.18 -4.78
N ARG A 43 -5.37 13.17 -5.95
CA ARG A 43 -4.64 12.02 -6.46
C ARG A 43 -3.21 12.03 -5.96
N PHE A 44 -2.76 10.89 -5.45
CA PHE A 44 -1.39 10.68 -4.99
C PHE A 44 -0.98 9.23 -5.20
N ASN A 45 0.32 8.96 -5.18
CA ASN A 45 0.86 7.63 -5.31
C ASN A 45 0.87 6.93 -3.95
N LEU A 46 0.02 5.91 -3.78
CA LEU A 46 -0.05 5.10 -2.55
C LEU A 46 1.22 4.28 -2.29
N GLY A 47 2.05 4.06 -3.31
CA GLY A 47 3.38 3.47 -3.20
C GLY A 47 4.47 4.45 -2.77
N SER A 48 4.16 5.75 -2.62
CA SER A 48 5.13 6.76 -2.20
C SER A 48 4.88 7.20 -0.74
N PRO A 49 5.67 6.70 0.23
CA PRO A 49 5.55 7.09 1.64
C PRO A 49 5.61 8.61 1.86
N LYS A 50 6.37 9.32 1.02
CA LYS A 50 6.50 10.77 1.05
C LYS A 50 5.17 11.46 0.72
N GLN A 51 4.53 11.07 -0.39
CA GLN A 51 3.26 11.67 -0.80
C GLN A 51 2.16 11.34 0.21
N ILE A 52 2.05 10.08 0.64
CA ILE A 52 1.10 9.67 1.70
C ILE A 52 1.25 10.55 2.94
N GLY A 53 2.49 10.80 3.36
CA GLY A 53 2.78 11.64 4.52
C GLY A 53 2.36 13.09 4.33
N GLU A 54 2.57 13.66 3.13
CA GLU A 54 2.11 15.00 2.80
C GLU A 54 0.58 15.10 2.80
N ILE A 55 -0.13 14.07 2.31
CA ILE A 55 -1.59 14.02 2.38
C ILE A 55 -2.06 13.99 3.84
N LEU A 56 -1.58 13.00 4.62
CA LEU A 56 -2.07 12.76 5.98
C LEU A 56 -1.72 13.90 6.94
N PHE A 57 -0.49 14.38 6.92
CA PHE A 57 0.02 15.32 7.92
C PHE A 57 0.17 16.74 7.39
N GLY A 58 0.28 16.91 6.08
CA GLY A 58 0.35 18.23 5.45
C GLY A 58 -1.01 18.79 5.06
N GLN A 59 -1.85 18.00 4.39
CA GLN A 59 -3.15 18.46 3.89
C GLN A 59 -4.31 18.17 4.84
N MET A 60 -4.36 16.96 5.42
CA MET A 60 -5.40 16.56 6.38
C MET A 60 -5.04 16.92 7.82
N GLU A 61 -3.79 17.39 8.04
CA GLU A 61 -3.29 17.86 9.34
C GLU A 61 -3.54 16.86 10.50
N LEU A 62 -3.49 15.56 10.20
CA LEU A 62 -3.73 14.51 11.18
C LEU A 62 -2.67 14.52 12.29
N PRO A 63 -3.04 14.13 13.53
CA PRO A 63 -2.07 14.02 14.63
C PRO A 63 -1.05 12.90 14.38
N GLY A 64 0.08 12.91 15.08
CA GLY A 64 1.06 11.80 15.01
C GLY A 64 2.06 11.87 13.85
N GLY A 65 2.05 12.92 13.04
CA GLY A 65 3.07 13.17 12.03
C GLY A 65 4.46 13.31 12.66
N LYS A 66 5.35 12.34 12.43
CA LYS A 66 6.76 12.44 12.81
C LYS A 66 7.63 12.59 11.57
N LYS A 67 8.44 13.63 11.47
CA LYS A 67 9.41 13.73 10.38
C LYS A 67 10.61 12.83 10.64
N THR A 68 10.99 12.07 9.62
CA THR A 68 12.24 11.31 9.60
C THR A 68 13.44 12.25 9.47
N LYS A 69 14.66 11.74 9.68
CA LYS A 69 15.90 12.53 9.52
C LYS A 69 16.03 13.18 8.13
N GLY A 70 15.39 12.62 7.11
CA GLY A 70 15.37 13.15 5.74
C GLY A 70 14.26 14.19 5.47
N GLY A 71 13.52 14.63 6.48
CA GLY A 71 12.49 15.66 6.37
C GLY A 71 11.12 15.17 5.85
N ALA A 72 11.03 13.93 5.35
CA ALA A 72 9.76 13.31 4.99
C ALA A 72 8.99 12.83 6.23
N TRP A 73 7.67 12.90 6.20
CA TRP A 73 6.81 12.35 7.24
C TRP A 73 6.91 10.81 7.29
N SER A 74 6.97 10.26 8.51
CA SER A 74 6.92 8.84 8.80
C SER A 74 5.50 8.35 8.57
N THR A 75 5.36 7.38 7.67
CA THR A 75 4.11 6.67 7.38
C THR A 75 4.30 5.19 7.63
N ASP A 76 4.98 4.85 8.73
CA ASP A 76 5.22 3.47 9.15
C ASP A 76 3.90 2.79 9.55
N ALA A 77 3.89 1.45 9.54
CA ALA A 77 2.69 0.66 9.84
C ALA A 77 2.06 1.08 11.18
N SER A 78 2.86 1.19 12.24
CA SER A 78 2.35 1.55 13.57
C SER A 78 1.70 2.94 13.64
N VAL A 79 2.19 3.92 12.86
CA VAL A 79 1.58 5.26 12.81
C VAL A 79 0.22 5.19 12.11
N LEU A 80 0.15 4.47 10.98
CA LEU A 80 -1.09 4.28 10.24
C LEU A 80 -2.11 3.46 11.03
N GLU A 81 -1.68 2.44 11.78
CA GLU A 81 -2.53 1.62 12.64
C GLU A 81 -3.12 2.44 13.78
N GLN A 82 -2.34 3.32 14.40
CA GLN A 82 -2.85 4.21 15.43
C GLN A 82 -3.92 5.14 14.86
N LEU A 83 -3.64 5.81 13.73
CA LEU A 83 -4.61 6.69 13.07
C LEU A 83 -5.87 5.93 12.61
N ALA A 84 -5.71 4.70 12.15
CA ALA A 84 -6.82 3.82 11.81
C ALA A 84 -7.69 3.47 13.02
N ALA A 85 -7.06 3.25 14.19
CA ALA A 85 -7.75 3.00 15.46
C ALA A 85 -8.44 4.26 16.00
N GLU A 86 -7.93 5.45 15.70
CA GLU A 86 -8.56 6.74 15.98
C GLU A 86 -9.79 7.00 15.08
N GLY A 87 -10.03 6.14 14.08
CA GLY A 87 -11.22 6.19 13.22
C GLY A 87 -11.02 6.88 11.87
N HIS A 88 -9.77 7.13 11.46
CA HIS A 88 -9.50 7.73 10.16
C HIS A 88 -9.55 6.68 9.02
N ASP A 89 -10.47 6.87 8.07
CA ASP A 89 -10.69 5.96 6.94
C ASP A 89 -9.48 5.86 5.98
N LEU A 90 -8.77 6.98 5.75
CA LEU A 90 -7.67 7.00 4.79
C LEU A 90 -6.48 6.13 5.25
N PRO A 91 -5.99 6.21 6.50
CA PRO A 91 -5.04 5.25 7.08
C PRO A 91 -5.49 3.79 6.98
N GLN A 92 -6.77 3.50 7.23
CA GLN A 92 -7.32 2.13 7.08
C GLN A 92 -7.23 1.63 5.63
N ALA A 93 -7.59 2.47 4.66
CA ALA A 93 -7.48 2.15 3.24
C ALA A 93 -6.02 1.92 2.83
N LEU A 94 -5.10 2.74 3.32
CA LEU A 94 -3.66 2.61 3.06
C LEU A 94 -3.06 1.32 3.62
N LEU A 95 -3.44 0.93 4.84
CA LEU A 95 -3.01 -0.34 5.43
C LEU A 95 -3.47 -1.54 4.59
N ARG A 96 -4.74 -1.54 4.16
CA ARG A 96 -5.27 -2.59 3.26
C ARG A 96 -4.52 -2.62 1.93
N TRP A 97 -4.32 -1.45 1.30
CA TRP A 97 -3.58 -1.37 0.04
C TRP A 97 -2.14 -1.91 0.18
N ARG A 98 -1.43 -1.58 1.26
CA ARG A 98 -0.07 -2.08 1.53
C ARG A 98 -0.01 -3.59 1.71
N GLN A 99 -1.07 -4.20 2.27
CA GLN A 99 -1.16 -5.66 2.37
C GLN A 99 -1.22 -6.31 0.99
N PHE A 100 -2.04 -5.77 0.08
CA PHE A 100 -2.12 -6.26 -1.29
C PHE A 100 -0.85 -5.99 -2.10
N ALA A 101 -0.21 -4.84 -1.91
CA ALA A 101 1.00 -4.45 -2.64
C ALA A 101 2.24 -5.30 -2.30
N LYS A 102 2.22 -6.05 -1.19
CA LYS A 102 3.34 -6.89 -0.74
C LYS A 102 3.20 -8.36 -1.18
N LEU A 103 2.00 -8.78 -1.61
CA LEU A 103 1.69 -10.13 -2.06
C LEU A 103 2.01 -10.30 -3.55
#